data_AF-A0A4U7EYQ6-F1
#
_entry.id   AF-A0A4U7EYQ6-F1
#
_cell.length_a   1.000
_cell.length_b   1.000
_cell.length_c   1.000
_cell.angle_alpha   90.00
_cell.angle_beta   90.00
_cell.angle_gamma   90.00
#
_symmetry.space_group_name_H-M   'P 1'
#
loop_
_entity.id
_entity.type
_entity.pdbx_description
1 polymer ?
#
loop_
_entity_poly.entity_id
_entity_poly.type
_entity_poly.pdbx_seq_one_letter_code
_entity_poly.pdbx_strand_id
1 'polypeptide(L)' 'SERSARNRVTEGLIAPSENYEHTFEEPGTYEYFCIPHEGSGMVGTVRVK' A
#
# COMPACT_ATOMS: atom_id res chain seq x y z
N SER A 1 -5.96 10.33 0.75
CA SER A 1 -7.19 9.51 0.61
C SER A 1 -7.01 8.53 -0.54
N GLU A 2 -7.73 7.42 -0.53
CA GLU A 2 -7.66 6.38 -1.57
C GLU A 2 -7.85 6.97 -2.98
N ARG A 3 -8.84 7.85 -3.17
CA ARG A 3 -9.09 8.54 -4.44
C ARG A 3 -7.86 9.28 -4.96
N SER A 4 -7.12 9.98 -4.09
CA SER A 4 -5.90 10.69 -4.51
C SER A 4 -4.77 9.73 -4.90
N ALA A 5 -4.66 8.58 -4.23
CA ALA A 5 -3.67 7.56 -4.58
C ALA A 5 -3.98 6.92 -5.95
N ARG A 6 -5.27 6.61 -6.22
CA ARG A 6 -5.71 6.12 -7.53
C ARG A 6 -5.49 7.14 -8.65
N ASN A 7 -5.66 8.43 -8.37
CA ASN A 7 -5.44 9.50 -9.35
C ASN A 7 -3.94 9.77 -9.64
N ARG A 8 -3.02 9.29 -8.81
CA ARG A 8 -1.57 9.56 -8.91
C ARG A 8 -0.74 8.28 -8.76
N VAL A 9 -1.16 7.23 -9.46
CA VAL A 9 -0.60 5.87 -9.32
C VAL A 9 0.94 5.81 -9.49
N THR A 10 1.50 6.69 -10.33
CA THR A 10 2.94 6.76 -10.59
C THR A 10 3.76 7.18 -9.38
N GLU A 11 3.18 7.90 -8.42
CA GLU A 11 3.86 8.31 -7.18
C GLU A 11 4.13 7.12 -6.23
N GLY A 12 3.42 6.00 -6.42
CA GLY A 12 3.56 4.78 -5.59
C GLY A 12 4.23 3.60 -6.30
N LEU A 13 4.80 3.81 -7.49
CA LEU A 13 5.57 2.76 -8.18
C LEU A 13 6.95 2.64 -7.52
N ILE A 14 7.32 1.40 -7.17
CA ILE A 14 8.60 1.08 -6.56
C ILE A 14 9.41 0.29 -7.59
N ALA A 15 10.61 0.76 -7.92
CA ALA A 15 11.47 0.12 -8.90
C ALA A 15 12.09 -1.17 -8.33
N PRO A 16 12.62 -2.06 -9.19
CA PRO A 16 13.36 -3.23 -8.72
C PRO A 16 14.47 -2.83 -7.75
N SER A 17 14.52 -3.50 -6.59
CA SER A 17 15.48 -3.24 -5.50
C SER A 17 15.30 -1.94 -4.72
N GLU A 18 14.27 -1.13 -5.01
CA GLU A 18 13.87 -0.04 -4.12
C GLU A 18 13.06 -0.57 -2.93
N ASN A 19 13.10 0.20 -1.83
CA ASN A 19 12.39 -0.12 -0.60
C ASN A 19 11.48 1.05 -0.21
N TYR A 20 10.33 0.71 0.37
CA TYR A 20 9.42 1.67 0.99
C TYR A 20 9.21 1.26 2.45
N GLU A 21 9.18 2.26 3.33
CA GLU A 21 9.00 2.04 4.77
C GLU A 21 7.85 2.90 5.30
N HIS A 22 7.11 2.35 6.26
CA HIS A 22 6.04 3.04 6.98
C HIS A 22 5.98 2.56 8.43
N THR A 23 5.87 3.51 9.36
CA THR A 23 5.62 3.24 10.79
C THR A 23 4.15 3.46 11.09
N PHE A 24 3.50 2.47 11.69
CA PHE A 24 2.16 2.58 12.23
C PHE A 24 2.25 3.03 13.69
N GLU A 25 1.67 4.18 14.02
CA GLU A 25 1.72 4.74 15.38
C GLU A 25 0.67 4.13 16.32
N GLU A 26 -0.41 3.58 15.75
CA GLU A 26 -1.57 3.11 16.53
C GLU A 26 -1.80 1.60 16.33
N PRO A 27 -2.23 0.86 17.37
CA PRO A 27 -2.69 -0.51 17.22
C PRO A 27 -3.91 -0.59 16.28
N GLY A 28 -3.96 -1.63 15.43
CA GLY A 28 -5.01 -1.72 14.44
C GLY A 28 -4.81 -2.83 13.42
N THR A 29 -5.79 -2.94 12.52
CA THR A 29 -5.71 -3.79 11.33
C THR A 29 -5.79 -2.89 10.11
N TYR A 30 -4.75 -2.92 9.29
CA TYR A 30 -4.56 -2.05 8.14
C TYR A 30 -4.54 -2.90 6.87
N GLU A 31 -5.49 -2.62 5.97
CA GLU A 31 -5.52 -3.27 4.67
C GLU A 31 -4.55 -2.58 3.71
N TYR A 32 -3.87 -3.38 2.91
CA TYR A 32 -2.91 -2.95 1.90
C TYR A 32 -3.31 -3.56 0.55
N PHE A 33 -3.12 -2.80 -0.52
CA PHE A 33 -3.19 -3.31 -1.88
C PHE A 33 -2.30 -2.50 -2.81
N CYS A 34 -1.82 -3.15 -3.87
CA CYS A 34 -1.15 -2.48 -4.97
C CYS A 34 -2.19 -2.11 -6.03
N ILE A 35 -2.47 -0.81 -6.22
CA ILE A 35 -3.50 -0.31 -7.16
C ILE A 35 -3.48 -1.01 -8.54
N PRO A 36 -2.35 -1.10 -9.27
CA PRO A 36 -2.34 -1.74 -10.59
C PRO A 36 -2.54 -3.26 -10.57
N HIS A 37 -2.36 -3.91 -9.41
CA HIS A 37 -2.39 -5.37 -9.26
C HIS A 37 -3.46 -5.85 -8.28
N GLU A 38 -4.38 -4.96 -7.88
CA GLU A 38 -5.48 -5.26 -6.95
C GLU A 38 -6.36 -6.39 -7.50
N GLY A 39 -6.79 -6.28 -8.76
CA GLY A 39 -7.58 -7.31 -9.45
C GLY A 39 -6.83 -8.63 -9.68
N SER A 40 -5.50 -8.61 -9.59
CA SER A 40 -4.64 -9.80 -9.66
C SER A 40 -4.34 -10.39 -8.28
N GLY A 41 -4.90 -9.83 -7.20
CA GLY A 41 -4.78 -10.36 -5.84
C GLY A 41 -3.56 -9.86 -5.06
N MET A 42 -2.89 -8.79 -5.50
CA MET A 42 -1.80 -8.17 -4.71
C MET A 42 -2.39 -7.32 -3.58
N VAL A 43 -2.96 -8.00 -2.59
CA VAL A 43 -3.60 -7.46 -1.40
C VAL A 43 -2.98 -8.08 -0.15
N GLY A 44 -3.08 -7.40 0.98
CA GLY A 44 -2.54 -7.89 2.24
C GLY A 44 -3.14 -7.16 3.44
N THR A 45 -2.82 -7.65 4.62
CA THR A 45 -3.28 -7.06 5.88
C THR A 45 -2.12 -7.01 6.86
N VAL A 46 -1.90 -5.84 7.46
CA VAL A 46 -0.95 -5.65 8.55
C VAL A 46 -1.73 -5.51 9.84
N ARG A 47 -1.40 -6.33 10.85
CA ARG A 47 -1.99 -6.22 12.19
C ARG A 47 -0.93 -5.72 13.17
N VAL A 48 -1.17 -4.53 13.71
CA VAL A 48 -0.36 -3.88 14.73
C VAL A 48 -1.02 -4.10 16.08
N LYS A 49 -0.23 -4.47 17.09
CA LYS A 49 -0.71 -4.79 18.44
C LYS A 49 -0.13 -3.83 19.46
#